data_AF-A0A4R1XBH0-F1
#
_entry.id   AF-A0A4R1XBH0-F1
#
_cell.length_a   1.000
_cell.length_b   1.000
_cell.length_c   1.000
_cell.angle_alpha   90.00
_cell.angle_beta   90.00
_cell.angle_gamma   90.00
#
_symmetry.space_group_name_H-M   'P 1'
#
loop_
_entity.id
_entity.type
_entity.pdbx_description
1 polymer ?
#
loop_
_entity_poly.entity_id
_entity_poly.type
_entity_poly.pdbx_seq_one_letter_code
_entity_poly.pdbx_strand_id
1 'polypeptide(L)'
;MTNLIERTAKSEFQLAGKPVRAGQIVTVDSHTLSRLVAAGVVEADEIGNSRVPVDNGAALQREAVNADVNAEQARVAEARQAADLELSAIDDRLATRRTEVASELDAVNTDLQAAITKARAEADAQIAAINKTVDDRRVSSQVEIDEMNASVETAKAIKKPSKSTD
;
A
#
# COMPACT_ATOMS: atom_id res chain seq x y z
N MET A 1 -33.36 -45.76 -7.53
CA MET A 1 -33.21 -44.38 -8.01
C MET A 1 -34.29 -44.14 -9.04
N THR A 2 -35.15 -43.14 -8.86
CA THR A 2 -36.23 -42.85 -9.81
C THR A 2 -35.63 -42.10 -10.99
N ASN A 3 -35.71 -42.68 -12.20
CA ASN A 3 -35.24 -42.02 -13.41
C ASN A 3 -36.21 -40.87 -13.75
N LEU A 4 -35.71 -39.64 -13.71
CA LEU A 4 -36.48 -38.42 -14.01
C LEU A 4 -36.24 -38.01 -15.46
N ILE A 5 -37.32 -37.71 -16.16
CA ILE A 5 -37.33 -37.47 -17.61
C ILE A 5 -38.00 -36.13 -17.87
N GLU A 6 -37.35 -35.28 -18.67
CA GLU A 6 -37.92 -34.01 -19.10
C GLU A 6 -38.81 -34.18 -20.33
N ARG A 7 -39.99 -33.56 -20.31
CA ARG A 7 -40.90 -33.48 -21.46
C ARG A 7 -41.55 -32.12 -21.57
N THR A 8 -41.79 -31.69 -22.80
CA THR A 8 -42.52 -30.48 -23.15
C THR A 8 -44.00 -30.82 -23.29
N ALA A 9 -44.85 -30.09 -22.58
CA ALA A 9 -46.29 -30.23 -22.65
C ALA A 9 -46.82 -29.86 -24.04
N LYS A 10 -47.58 -30.75 -24.69
CA LYS A 10 -48.26 -30.49 -25.96
C LYS A 10 -49.51 -29.63 -25.79
N SER A 11 -50.19 -29.82 -24.66
CA SER A 11 -51.42 -29.12 -24.29
C SER A 11 -51.46 -28.91 -22.78
N GLU A 12 -52.40 -28.11 -22.29
CA GLU A 12 -52.53 -27.85 -20.86
C GLU A 12 -53.02 -29.09 -20.10
N PHE A 13 -52.49 -29.33 -18.90
CA PHE A 13 -52.93 -30.41 -18.00
C PHE A 13 -52.60 -30.09 -16.54
N GLN A 14 -53.00 -30.96 -15.61
CA GLN A 14 -52.59 -30.86 -14.21
C GLN A 14 -51.58 -31.95 -13.84
N LEU A 15 -50.48 -31.54 -13.20
CA LEU A 15 -49.47 -32.43 -12.66
C LEU A 15 -49.36 -32.22 -11.16
N ALA A 16 -49.70 -33.25 -10.37
CA ALA A 16 -49.72 -33.17 -8.90
C ALA A 16 -50.50 -31.95 -8.36
N GLY A 17 -51.63 -31.62 -8.99
CA GLY A 17 -52.49 -30.48 -8.60
C GLY A 17 -52.01 -29.11 -9.07
N LYS A 18 -50.88 -29.02 -9.79
CA LYS A 18 -50.40 -27.77 -10.41
C LYS A 18 -50.76 -27.73 -11.89
N PRO A 19 -51.24 -26.59 -12.41
CA PRO A 19 -51.47 -26.43 -13.84
C PRO A 19 -50.13 -26.41 -14.60
N VAL A 20 -50.08 -27.13 -15.72
CA VAL A 20 -48.99 -27.14 -16.68
C VAL A 20 -49.54 -26.58 -17.99
N ARG A 21 -48.88 -25.57 -18.55
CA ARG A 21 -49.28 -24.94 -19.82
C ARG A 21 -48.71 -25.67 -21.03
N ALA A 22 -49.36 -25.53 -22.18
CA ALA A 22 -48.77 -25.97 -23.44
C ALA A 22 -47.40 -25.30 -23.66
N GLY A 23 -46.41 -26.06 -24.10
CA GLY A 23 -45.02 -25.62 -24.28
C GLY A 23 -44.17 -25.58 -23.00
N GLN A 24 -44.74 -25.80 -21.81
CA GLN A 24 -43.97 -25.84 -20.57
C GLN A 24 -43.18 -27.16 -20.46
N ILE A 25 -41.90 -27.08 -20.08
CA ILE A 25 -41.08 -28.25 -19.76
C ILE A 25 -41.39 -28.72 -18.34
N VAL A 26 -41.63 -30.01 -18.18
CA VAL A 26 -41.87 -30.69 -16.90
C VAL A 26 -40.92 -31.87 -16.74
N THR A 27 -40.52 -32.14 -15.50
CA THR A 27 -39.70 -33.29 -15.13
C THR A 27 -40.58 -34.31 -14.43
N VAL A 28 -40.64 -35.54 -14.95
CA VAL A 28 -41.52 -36.61 -14.45
C VAL A 28 -40.80 -37.95 -14.37
N ASP A 29 -41.25 -38.84 -13.49
CA ASP A 29 -40.79 -40.23 -13.48
C ASP A 29 -41.40 -41.05 -14.64
N SER A 30 -40.88 -42.25 -14.90
CA SER A 30 -41.32 -43.12 -16.02
C SER A 30 -42.79 -43.56 -15.94
N HIS A 31 -43.33 -43.74 -14.74
CA HIS A 31 -44.73 -44.13 -14.56
C HIS A 31 -45.66 -42.95 -14.89
N THR A 32 -45.31 -41.77 -14.38
CA THR A 32 -46.00 -40.52 -14.68
C THR A 32 -45.90 -40.18 -16.16
N LEU A 33 -44.72 -40.34 -16.78
CA LEU A 33 -44.53 -40.19 -18.22
C LEU A 33 -45.49 -41.07 -19.02
N SER A 34 -45.57 -42.36 -18.70
CA SER A 34 -46.47 -43.29 -19.40
C SER A 34 -47.93 -42.85 -19.35
N ARG A 35 -48.37 -42.32 -18.19
CA ARG A 35 -49.72 -41.77 -18.03
C ARG A 35 -49.94 -40.50 -18.86
N LEU A 36 -48.97 -39.60 -18.89
CA LEU A 36 -49.07 -38.36 -19.66
C LEU A 36 -49.03 -38.61 -21.17
N VAL A 37 -48.22 -39.57 -21.63
CA VAL A 37 -48.20 -40.03 -23.03
C VAL A 37 -49.54 -40.66 -23.41
N ALA A 38 -50.09 -41.53 -22.56
CA ALA A 38 -51.41 -42.13 -22.80
C ALA A 38 -52.54 -41.08 -22.84
N ALA A 39 -52.41 -40.02 -22.06
CA ALA A 39 -53.31 -38.86 -22.10
C ALA A 39 -53.06 -37.93 -23.31
N GLY A 40 -52.00 -38.17 -24.10
CA GLY A 40 -51.66 -37.39 -25.29
C GLY A 40 -51.10 -35.99 -24.99
N VAL A 41 -50.76 -35.68 -23.73
CA VAL A 41 -50.36 -34.34 -23.31
C VAL A 41 -48.84 -34.10 -23.37
N VAL A 42 -48.04 -35.15 -23.60
CA VAL A 42 -46.59 -35.08 -23.87
C VAL A 42 -46.20 -36.12 -24.92
N GLU A 43 -45.02 -36.00 -25.53
CA GLU A 43 -44.49 -36.98 -26.47
C GLU A 43 -43.74 -38.12 -25.76
N ALA A 44 -43.83 -39.33 -26.35
CA ALA A 44 -43.24 -40.53 -25.78
C ALA A 44 -41.71 -40.52 -25.85
N ASP A 45 -41.18 -40.19 -27.04
CA ASP A 45 -39.76 -40.20 -27.34
C ASP A 45 -39.17 -38.79 -27.44
N GLU A 46 -37.84 -38.71 -27.44
CA GLU A 46 -37.10 -37.46 -27.47
C GLU A 46 -37.26 -36.72 -28.80
N ILE A 47 -37.44 -37.44 -29.91
CA ILE A 47 -37.58 -36.86 -31.24
C ILE A 47 -38.90 -36.10 -31.34
N GLY A 48 -40.00 -36.73 -30.94
CA GLY A 48 -41.31 -36.09 -30.81
C GLY A 48 -41.24 -34.91 -29.84
N ASN A 49 -40.62 -35.11 -28.67
CA ASN A 49 -40.52 -34.08 -27.65
C ASN A 49 -39.81 -32.81 -28.16
N SER A 50 -38.73 -32.97 -28.94
CA SER A 50 -37.99 -31.85 -29.52
C SER A 50 -38.81 -31.03 -30.54
N ARG A 51 -39.89 -31.59 -31.08
CA ARG A 51 -40.78 -30.93 -32.04
C ARG A 51 -41.92 -30.16 -31.38
N VAL A 52 -42.15 -30.35 -30.08
CA VAL A 52 -43.14 -29.58 -29.33
C VAL A 52 -42.59 -28.18 -29.10
N PRO A 53 -43.26 -27.11 -29.59
CA PRO A 53 -42.81 -25.74 -29.36
C PRO A 53 -42.75 -25.45 -27.86
N VAL A 54 -41.57 -25.05 -27.38
CA VAL A 54 -41.40 -24.67 -25.98
C VAL A 54 -41.95 -23.25 -25.80
N ASP A 55 -42.87 -23.09 -24.85
CA ASP A 55 -43.27 -21.79 -24.37
C ASP A 55 -42.15 -21.27 -23.47
N ASN A 56 -41.26 -20.49 -24.06
CA ASN A 56 -40.06 -19.97 -23.41
C ASN A 56 -40.36 -18.85 -22.39
N GLY A 57 -41.62 -18.69 -21.96
CA GLY A 57 -42.07 -17.58 -21.14
C GLY A 57 -42.16 -16.30 -21.98
N ALA A 58 -43.21 -15.53 -21.74
CA ALA A 58 -43.56 -14.34 -22.51
C ALA A 58 -42.34 -13.40 -22.71
N ALA A 59 -42.16 -12.88 -23.92
CA ALA A 59 -41.13 -11.91 -24.29
C ALA A 59 -40.99 -10.74 -23.27
N LEU A 60 -42.08 -10.39 -22.58
CA LEU A 60 -42.14 -9.41 -21.48
C LEU A 60 -41.19 -9.72 -20.30
N GLN A 61 -40.97 -10.99 -19.95
CA GLN A 61 -40.02 -11.36 -18.88
C GLN A 61 -38.57 -11.18 -19.32
N ARG A 62 -38.27 -11.42 -20.61
CA ARG A 62 -36.92 -11.20 -21.17
C ARG A 62 -36.61 -9.72 -21.31
N GLU A 63 -37.57 -8.91 -21.74
CA GLU A 63 -37.42 -7.45 -21.82
C GLU A 63 -37.18 -6.82 -20.44
N ALA A 64 -37.92 -7.25 -19.42
CA ALA A 64 -37.71 -6.80 -18.04
C ALA A 64 -36.31 -7.16 -17.52
N VAL A 65 -35.89 -8.42 -17.70
CA VAL A 65 -34.53 -8.85 -17.31
C VAL A 65 -33.45 -8.06 -18.06
N ASN A 66 -33.63 -7.80 -19.36
CA ASN A 66 -32.67 -7.00 -20.13
C ASN A 66 -32.63 -5.54 -19.66
N ALA A 67 -33.76 -4.95 -19.30
CA ALA A 67 -33.82 -3.60 -18.75
C ALA A 67 -33.06 -3.53 -17.41
N ASP A 68 -33.25 -4.51 -16.53
CA ASP A 68 -32.55 -4.60 -15.25
C ASP A 68 -31.04 -4.77 -15.43
N VAL A 69 -30.62 -5.65 -16.35
CA VAL A 69 -29.21 -5.86 -16.69
C VAL A 69 -28.58 -4.58 -17.23
N ASN A 70 -29.26 -3.86 -18.13
CA ASN A 70 -28.76 -2.61 -18.68
C ASN A 70 -28.64 -1.52 -17.61
N ALA A 71 -29.62 -1.43 -16.71
CA ALA A 71 -29.58 -0.48 -15.59
C ALA A 71 -28.41 -0.79 -14.65
N GLU A 72 -28.17 -2.07 -14.35
CA GLU A 72 -27.05 -2.47 -13.50
C GLU A 72 -25.69 -2.24 -14.17
N GLN A 73 -25.59 -2.51 -15.48
CA GLN A 73 -24.38 -2.18 -16.25
C GLN A 73 -24.06 -0.69 -16.22
N ALA A 74 -25.08 0.18 -16.31
CA ALA A 74 -24.91 1.63 -16.20
C ALA A 74 -24.39 2.02 -14.80
N ARG A 75 -24.99 1.48 -13.73
CA ARG A 75 -24.52 1.73 -12.35
C ARG A 75 -23.09 1.26 -12.13
N VAL A 76 -22.72 0.09 -12.66
CA VAL A 76 -21.36 -0.44 -12.56
C VAL A 76 -20.38 0.45 -13.34
N ALA A 77 -20.77 0.98 -14.51
CA ALA A 77 -19.93 1.89 -15.28
C ALA A 77 -19.68 3.21 -14.52
N GLU A 78 -20.73 3.79 -13.93
CA GLU A 78 -20.61 5.00 -13.09
C GLU A 78 -19.73 4.76 -11.86
N ALA A 79 -19.92 3.61 -11.17
CA ALA A 79 -19.12 3.25 -10.01
C ALA A 79 -17.63 3.07 -10.36
N ARG A 80 -17.33 2.49 -11.53
CA ARG A 80 -15.94 2.36 -12.01
C ARG A 80 -15.33 3.72 -12.30
N GLN A 81 -16.06 4.60 -12.98
CA GLN A 81 -15.59 5.95 -13.27
C GLN A 81 -15.32 6.74 -11.98
N ALA A 82 -16.19 6.63 -10.98
CA ALA A 82 -15.98 7.26 -9.67
C ALA A 82 -14.72 6.70 -8.98
N ALA A 83 -14.53 5.38 -8.99
CA ALA A 83 -13.35 4.74 -8.42
C ALA A 83 -12.05 5.18 -9.12
N ASP A 84 -12.05 5.29 -10.45
CA ASP A 84 -10.89 5.75 -11.22
C ASP A 84 -10.51 7.21 -10.86
N LEU A 85 -11.51 8.07 -10.67
CA LEU A 85 -11.30 9.46 -10.23
C LEU A 85 -10.70 9.51 -8.80
N GLU A 86 -11.21 8.68 -7.89
CA GLU A 86 -10.66 8.59 -6.53
C GLU A 86 -9.22 8.07 -6.53
N LEU A 87 -8.91 7.05 -7.34
CA LEU A 87 -7.55 6.53 -7.49
C LEU A 87 -6.61 7.59 -8.04
N SER A 88 -7.01 8.33 -9.08
CA SER A 88 -6.22 9.44 -9.63
C SER A 88 -5.97 10.51 -8.57
N ALA A 89 -6.98 10.87 -7.77
CA ALA A 89 -6.82 11.85 -6.71
C ALA A 89 -5.89 11.36 -5.58
N ILE A 90 -5.89 10.05 -5.29
CA ILE A 90 -4.95 9.44 -4.34
C ILE A 90 -3.52 9.50 -4.88
N ASP A 91 -3.31 9.17 -6.16
CA ASP A 91 -2.00 9.21 -6.79
C ASP A 91 -1.42 10.63 -6.80
N ASP A 92 -2.23 11.64 -7.12
CA ASP A 92 -1.82 13.05 -7.08
C ASP A 92 -1.42 13.49 -5.67
N ARG A 93 -2.20 13.08 -4.66
CA ARG A 93 -1.88 13.36 -3.25
C ARG A 93 -0.59 12.66 -2.82
N LEU A 94 -0.36 11.43 -3.26
CA LEU A 94 0.88 10.70 -2.98
C LEU A 94 2.09 11.34 -3.65
N ALA A 95 1.97 11.78 -4.91
CA ALA A 95 3.03 12.48 -5.62
C ALA A 95 3.38 13.81 -4.94
N THR A 96 2.37 14.56 -4.50
CA THR A 96 2.54 15.81 -3.73
C THR A 96 3.27 15.53 -2.42
N ARG A 97 2.80 14.56 -1.63
CA ARG A 97 3.44 14.19 -0.36
C ARG A 97 4.88 13.72 -0.51
N ARG A 98 5.19 12.96 -1.57
CA ARG A 98 6.57 12.54 -1.86
C ARG A 98 7.47 13.74 -2.14
N THR A 99 6.97 14.73 -2.87
CA THR A 99 7.72 15.95 -3.18
C THR A 99 7.95 16.79 -1.93
N GLU A 100 6.93 16.96 -1.09
CA GLU A 100 7.05 17.66 0.20
C GLU A 100 8.09 16.99 1.11
N VAL A 101 8.01 15.68 1.29
CA VAL A 101 8.96 14.91 2.12
C VAL A 101 10.38 15.01 1.58
N ALA A 102 10.57 14.95 0.26
CA ALA A 102 11.90 15.13 -0.34
C ALA A 102 12.46 16.52 -0.05
N SER A 103 11.65 17.57 -0.19
CA SER A 103 12.06 18.95 0.13
C SER A 103 12.40 19.13 1.61
N GLU A 104 11.62 18.54 2.52
CA GLU A 104 11.89 18.59 3.96
C GLU A 104 13.19 17.86 4.31
N LEU A 105 13.45 16.70 3.70
CA LEU A 105 14.70 15.96 3.89
C LEU A 105 15.92 16.76 3.41
N ASP A 106 15.83 17.43 2.26
CA ASP A 106 16.91 18.26 1.73
C ASP A 106 17.20 19.47 2.63
N ALA A 107 16.16 20.09 3.19
CA ALA A 107 16.30 21.18 4.16
C ALA A 107 17.01 20.69 5.43
N VAL A 108 16.55 19.57 6.01
CA VAL A 108 17.17 18.98 7.20
C VAL A 108 18.63 18.59 6.96
N ASN A 109 18.94 18.02 5.79
CA ASN A 109 20.32 17.69 5.42
C ASN A 109 21.21 18.93 5.35
N THR A 110 20.70 20.01 4.76
CA THR A 110 21.42 21.29 4.66
C THR A 110 21.68 21.88 6.03
N ASP A 111 20.67 21.92 6.90
CA ASP A 111 20.79 22.44 8.27
C ASP A 111 21.79 21.61 9.10
N LEU A 112 21.76 20.29 8.97
CA LEU A 112 22.69 19.41 9.67
C LEU A 112 24.13 19.61 9.21
N GLN A 113 24.36 19.76 7.89
CA GLN A 113 25.69 20.05 7.36
C GLN A 113 26.22 21.41 7.84
N ALA A 114 25.36 22.43 7.89
CA ALA A 114 25.71 23.74 8.42
C ALA A 114 26.07 23.67 9.91
N ALA A 115 25.28 22.94 10.71
CA ALA A 115 25.53 22.73 12.13
C ALA A 115 26.86 22.00 12.38
N ILE A 116 27.14 20.94 11.62
CA ILE A 116 28.41 20.18 11.72
C ILE A 116 29.60 21.09 11.36
N THR A 117 29.48 21.87 10.29
CA THR A 117 30.55 22.79 9.85
C THR A 117 30.84 23.83 10.92
N LYS A 118 29.80 24.43 11.50
CA LYS A 118 29.92 25.38 12.60
C LYS A 118 30.58 24.75 13.83
N ALA A 119 30.13 23.58 14.26
CA ALA A 119 30.69 22.89 15.42
C ALA A 119 32.17 22.55 15.23
N ARG A 120 32.58 22.15 14.03
CA ARG A 120 34.00 21.93 13.69
C ARG A 120 34.82 23.22 13.79
N ALA A 121 34.34 24.32 13.22
CA ALA A 121 35.02 25.60 13.29
C ALA A 121 35.17 26.11 14.75
N GLU A 122 34.14 25.91 15.58
CA GLU A 122 34.20 26.24 17.01
C GLU A 122 35.22 25.36 17.76
N ALA A 123 35.26 24.06 17.47
CA ALA A 123 36.24 23.15 18.06
C ALA A 123 37.67 23.51 17.65
N ASP A 124 37.92 23.80 16.38
CA ASP A 124 39.22 24.21 15.86
C ASP A 124 39.70 25.51 16.52
N ALA A 125 38.80 26.48 16.69
CA ALA A 125 39.10 27.73 17.38
C ALA A 125 39.45 27.52 18.85
N GLN A 126 38.74 26.63 19.55
CA GLN A 126 39.05 26.28 20.94
C GLN A 126 40.41 25.59 21.07
N ILE A 127 40.73 24.65 20.17
CA ILE A 127 42.03 23.97 20.14
C ILE A 127 43.15 24.99 19.91
N ALA A 128 42.98 25.90 18.95
CA ALA A 128 43.97 26.96 18.68
C ALA A 128 44.21 27.86 19.90
N ALA A 129 43.14 28.25 20.61
CA ALA A 129 43.23 29.05 21.82
C ALA A 129 43.95 28.32 22.97
N ILE A 130 43.67 27.02 23.14
CA ILE A 130 44.35 26.18 24.14
C ILE A 130 45.84 26.06 23.80
N ASN A 131 46.18 25.76 22.55
CA ASN A 131 47.58 25.64 22.13
C ASN A 131 48.36 26.94 22.39
N LYS A 132 47.80 28.09 22.03
CA LYS A 132 48.40 29.39 22.34
C LYS A 132 48.63 29.57 23.84
N THR A 133 47.63 29.24 24.66
CA THR A 133 47.74 29.33 26.12
C THR A 133 48.85 28.43 26.67
N VAL A 134 48.99 27.22 26.13
CA VAL A 134 50.05 26.28 26.51
C VAL A 134 51.43 26.83 26.12
N ASP A 135 51.56 27.36 24.91
CA ASP A 135 52.81 27.95 24.43
C ASP A 135 53.22 29.17 25.26
N ASP A 136 52.28 30.09 25.53
CA ASP A 136 52.52 31.27 26.35
C ASP A 136 52.99 30.88 27.77
N ARG A 137 52.34 29.88 28.38
CA ARG A 137 52.75 29.33 29.69
C ARG A 137 54.14 28.69 29.63
N ARG A 138 54.44 27.95 28.56
CA ARG A 138 55.76 27.33 28.37
C ARG A 138 56.86 28.37 28.30
N VAL A 139 56.64 29.45 27.55
CA VAL A 139 57.57 30.57 27.45
C VAL A 139 57.75 31.25 28.80
N SER A 140 56.66 31.56 29.52
CA SER A 140 56.72 32.17 30.86
C SER A 140 57.52 31.32 31.83
N SER A 141 57.23 30.01 31.92
CA SER A 141 57.97 29.12 32.81
C SER A 141 59.45 28.98 32.45
N GLN A 142 59.79 29.04 31.15
CA GLN A 142 61.19 29.03 30.74
C GLN A 142 61.94 30.29 31.21
N VAL A 143 61.30 31.47 31.09
CA VAL A 143 61.87 32.72 31.60
C VAL A 143 62.09 32.64 33.12
N GLU A 144 61.10 32.18 33.88
CA GLU A 144 61.20 32.01 35.33
C GLU A 144 62.35 31.06 35.72
N ILE A 145 62.54 29.96 34.98
CA ILE A 145 63.66 29.02 35.20
C ILE A 145 65.01 29.69 34.92
N ASP A 146 65.14 30.45 33.84
CA ASP A 146 66.38 31.11 33.46
C ASP A 146 66.78 32.18 34.51
N GLU A 147 65.81 32.96 34.99
CA GLU A 147 66.01 33.94 36.08
C GLU A 147 66.44 33.27 37.39
N MET A 148 65.81 32.14 37.73
CA MET A 148 66.17 31.36 38.92
C MET A 148 67.60 30.82 38.81
N ASN A 149 67.98 30.27 37.66
CA ASN A 149 69.33 29.78 37.40
C ASN A 149 70.37 30.91 37.52
N ALA A 150 70.11 32.08 36.95
CA ALA A 150 70.99 33.25 37.08
C ALA A 150 71.17 33.69 38.54
N SER A 151 70.09 33.67 39.32
CA SER A 151 70.12 33.98 40.75
C SER A 151 70.97 32.97 41.53
N VAL A 152 70.84 31.68 41.23
CA VAL A 152 71.64 30.60 41.83
C VAL A 152 73.12 30.76 41.52
N GLU A 153 73.49 31.04 40.27
CA GLU A 153 74.89 31.25 39.89
C GLU A 153 75.50 32.49 40.57
N THR A 154 74.73 33.56 40.69
CA THR A 154 75.15 34.76 41.45
C THR A 154 75.41 34.42 42.92
N ALA A 155 74.52 33.65 43.55
CA ALA A 155 74.69 33.23 44.95
C ALA A 155 75.90 32.31 45.15
N LYS A 156 76.20 31.42 44.19
CA LYS A 156 77.41 30.58 44.23
C LYS A 156 78.69 31.41 44.14
N ALA A 157 78.73 32.44 43.30
CA ALA A 157 79.89 33.31 43.16
C ALA A 157 80.24 34.06 44.46
N ILE A 158 79.22 34.52 45.20
CA ILE A 158 79.40 35.19 46.50
C ILE A 158 79.98 34.25 47.56
N LYS A 159 79.66 32.95 47.51
CA LYS A 159 80.10 31.95 48.50
C LYS A 159 81.51 31.40 48.28
N LYS A 160 82.17 31.69 47.15
CA LYS A 160 83.53 31.22 46.88
C LYS A 160 84.50 32.11 47.67
N PRO A 161 85.17 31.64 48.73
CA PRO A 161 86.10 32.48 49.48
C PRO A 161 87.24 32.89 48.56
N SER A 162 87.55 34.20 48.51
CA SER A 162 88.82 34.65 47.98
C SER A 162 89.90 33.95 48.82
N LYS A 163 90.67 33.06 48.19
CA LYS A 163 91.94 32.64 48.77
C LYS A 163 92.80 33.91 48.82
N SER A 164 92.81 34.56 49.97
CA SER A 164 93.81 35.55 50.34
C SER A 164 95.15 34.82 50.36
N THR A 165 95.95 35.04 49.32
CA THR A 165 97.39 34.80 49.36
C THR A 165 98.01 36.00 50.06
N ASP A 166 98.28 35.84 51.35
CA ASP A 166 99.34 36.53 52.07
C ASP A 166 100.15 35.46 52.83
#